data_AF-A0A8S3RM14-F1
#
_entry.id   AF-A0A8S3RM14-F1
#
_cell.length_a   1.000
_cell.length_b   1.000
_cell.length_c   1.000
_cell.angle_alpha   90.00
_cell.angle_beta   90.00
_cell.angle_gamma   90.00
#
_symmetry.space_group_name_H-M   'P 1'
#
loop_
_entity.id
_entity.type
_entity.pdbx_description
1 polymer ?
#
loop_
_entity_poly.entity_id
_entity_poly.type
_entity_poly.pdbx_seq_one_letter_code
_entity_poly.pdbx_strand_id
1 'polypeptide(L)'
;MVAGPEISRLISQFEEYSSRRKNTDDRHHDNSMSMQKDFIDKVRSLKTVMNDYGNPFLEDSEDIYKIDSKDIVQAGTGKLSQIKQIGCNQAALLEHTKRAAYQSGHVWGQAVIHDQHLPSPGDWGWVKENADGMWIPHWTQLAAIAASCQELHKCGCKKTCSGRCKCYKAGLTCTTLCSCSC
;
A
#
# COMPACT_ATOMS: atom_id res chain seq x y z
N MET A 1 23.73 11.76 30.99
CA MET A 1 22.79 12.89 30.80
C MET A 1 23.49 13.97 29.97
N VAL A 2 23.46 13.86 28.64
CA VAL A 2 24.15 14.79 27.73
C VAL A 2 23.12 15.31 26.74
N ALA A 3 22.37 16.34 27.15
CA ALA A 3 21.54 17.14 26.25
C ALA A 3 21.11 18.49 26.87
N GLY A 4 21.69 18.94 27.99
CA GLY A 4 21.26 20.17 28.67
C GLY A 4 21.31 21.42 27.78
N PRO A 5 22.44 21.72 27.13
CA PRO A 5 22.58 22.94 26.33
C PRO A 5 21.68 22.95 25.08
N GLU A 6 21.56 21.81 24.41
CA GLU A 6 20.84 21.74 23.14
C GLU A 6 19.32 21.66 23.34
N ILE A 7 18.86 21.02 24.43
CA ILE A 7 17.44 21.07 24.83
C ILE A 7 17.08 22.49 25.26
N SER A 8 17.91 23.17 26.07
CA SER A 8 17.66 24.58 26.44
C SER A 8 17.60 25.48 25.21
N ARG A 9 18.47 25.28 24.21
CA ARG A 9 18.43 26.04 22.95
C ARG A 9 17.12 25.82 22.19
N LEU A 10 16.66 24.57 22.10
CA LEU A 10 15.40 24.22 21.43
C LEU A 10 14.18 24.80 22.15
N ILE A 11 14.16 24.77 23.49
CA ILE A 11 13.09 25.37 24.29
C ILE A 11 13.04 26.89 24.09
N SER A 12 14.18 27.58 24.17
CA SER A 12 14.23 29.03 23.94
C SER A 12 13.80 29.41 22.52
N GLN A 13 14.18 28.64 21.49
CA GLN A 13 13.71 28.87 20.13
C GLN A 13 12.20 28.65 19.98
N PHE A 14 11.64 27.65 20.66
CA PHE A 14 10.20 27.38 20.64
C PHE A 14 9.40 28.47 21.34
N GLU A 15 9.86 28.95 22.51
CA GLU A 15 9.24 30.05 23.24
C GLU A 15 9.28 31.37 22.44
N GLU A 16 10.40 31.65 21.78
CA GLU A 16 10.53 32.83 20.93
C GLU A 16 9.63 32.73 19.68
N TYR A 17 9.50 31.54 19.09
CA TYR A 17 8.64 31.32 17.92
C TYR A 17 7.15 31.37 18.28
N SER A 18 6.75 30.78 19.40
CA SER A 18 5.38 30.80 19.90
C SER A 18 4.94 32.20 20.32
N SER A 19 5.83 32.99 20.92
CA SER A 19 5.58 34.40 21.25
C SER A 19 5.40 35.30 20.01
N ARG A 20 5.97 34.91 18.85
CA ARG A 20 5.81 35.61 17.57
C ARG A 20 4.53 35.27 16.82
N ARG A 21 3.80 34.21 17.18
CA ARG A 21 2.44 34.01 16.69
C ARG A 21 1.56 35.11 17.27
N LYS A 22 1.32 36.17 16.49
CA LYS A 22 0.11 36.97 16.68
C LYS A 22 -1.06 36.01 16.63
N ASN A 23 -2.00 36.19 17.56
CA ASN A 23 -3.25 35.45 17.68
C ASN A 23 -4.04 35.50 16.36
N THR A 24 -3.67 34.64 15.41
CA THR A 24 -4.40 34.38 14.19
C THR A 24 -5.18 33.11 14.46
N ASP A 25 -6.42 33.28 14.89
CA ASP A 25 -7.53 32.36 14.65
C ASP A 25 -7.15 30.87 14.66
N ASP A 26 -7.32 30.22 15.83
CA ASP A 26 -7.10 28.78 16.08
C ASP A 26 -8.00 27.83 15.25
N ARG A 27 -8.65 28.32 14.19
CA ARG A 27 -9.33 27.50 13.21
C ARG A 27 -8.30 26.76 12.36
N HIS A 28 -7.85 25.61 12.85
CA HIS A 28 -7.24 24.58 12.02
C HIS A 28 -8.12 24.37 10.78
N HIS A 29 -7.53 24.36 9.59
CA HIS A 29 -8.24 24.32 8.30
C HIS A 29 -9.25 23.15 8.20
N ASP A 30 -9.06 22.09 8.99
CA ASP A 30 -9.93 20.91 9.08
C ASP A 30 -11.13 21.03 10.03
N ASN A 31 -11.24 22.10 10.83
CA ASN A 31 -12.32 22.27 11.82
C ASN A 31 -13.55 23.02 11.28
N SER A 32 -13.70 23.09 9.96
CA SER A 32 -14.90 23.64 9.34
C SER A 32 -16.08 22.68 9.44
N MET A 33 -17.26 23.20 9.76
CA MET A 33 -18.53 22.44 9.77
C MET A 33 -18.77 21.67 8.46
N SER A 34 -18.30 22.21 7.33
CA SER A 34 -18.41 21.54 6.03
C SER A 34 -17.55 20.28 5.97
N MET A 35 -16.32 20.32 6.48
CA MET A 35 -15.40 19.18 6.45
C MET A 35 -15.80 18.10 7.45
N GLN A 36 -16.33 18.51 8.61
CA GLN A 36 -16.92 17.58 9.57
C GLN A 36 -18.14 16.85 9.01
N LYS A 37 -19.01 17.57 8.28
CA LYS A 37 -20.15 16.96 7.59
C LYS A 37 -19.69 15.99 6.50
N ASP A 38 -18.72 16.38 5.69
CA ASP A 38 -18.13 15.55 4.63
C ASP A 38 -17.51 14.27 5.18
N PHE A 39 -16.80 14.38 6.32
CA PHE A 39 -16.22 13.24 7.02
C PHE A 39 -17.31 12.29 7.53
N ILE A 40 -18.36 12.81 8.18
CA ILE A 40 -19.48 12.01 8.67
C ILE A 40 -20.19 11.29 7.52
N ASP A 41 -20.42 11.97 6.40
CA ASP A 41 -21.08 11.38 5.25
C ASP A 41 -20.22 10.27 4.61
N LYS A 42 -18.89 10.46 4.56
CA LYS A 42 -17.94 9.41 4.13
C LYS A 42 -17.93 8.21 5.07
N VAL A 43 -17.95 8.43 6.39
CA VAL A 43 -18.00 7.33 7.38
C VAL A 43 -19.32 6.55 7.29
N ARG A 44 -20.46 7.25 7.10
CA ARG A 44 -21.76 6.59 6.88
C ARG A 44 -21.77 5.78 5.59
N SER A 45 -21.27 6.35 4.50
CA SER A 45 -21.16 5.65 3.22
C SER A 45 -20.31 4.38 3.35
N LEU A 46 -19.16 4.46 4.01
CA LEU A 46 -18.31 3.29 4.28
C LEU A 46 -19.05 2.23 5.10
N LYS A 47 -19.73 2.64 6.17
CA LYS A 47 -20.51 1.72 7.02
C LYS A 47 -21.62 1.00 6.23
N THR A 48 -22.31 1.72 5.34
CA THR A 48 -23.34 1.11 4.47
C THR A 48 -22.73 0.05 3.58
N VAL A 49 -21.61 0.36 2.91
CA VAL A 49 -20.91 -0.61 2.06
C VAL A 49 -20.47 -1.84 2.85
N MET A 50 -19.90 -1.65 4.05
CA MET A 50 -19.46 -2.77 4.90
C MET A 50 -20.63 -3.65 5.40
N ASN A 51 -21.83 -3.10 5.54
CA ASN A 51 -23.00 -3.88 5.93
C ASN A 51 -23.65 -4.57 4.73
N ASP A 52 -23.75 -3.88 3.59
CA ASP A 52 -24.43 -4.37 2.38
C ASP A 52 -23.64 -5.50 1.70
N TYR A 53 -22.31 -5.37 1.66
CA TYR A 53 -21.42 -6.37 1.07
C TYR A 53 -20.89 -7.39 2.08
N GLY A 54 -21.36 -7.30 3.34
CA GLY A 54 -20.84 -8.10 4.44
C GLY A 54 -19.38 -7.77 4.78
N ASN A 55 -18.84 -8.42 5.80
CA ASN A 55 -17.42 -8.31 6.14
C ASN A 55 -16.64 -9.32 5.28
N PRO A 56 -15.91 -8.89 4.23
CA PRO A 56 -15.17 -9.79 3.34
C PRO A 56 -14.02 -10.53 4.04
N PHE A 57 -13.75 -10.22 5.31
CA PHE A 57 -12.74 -10.89 6.13
C PHE A 57 -13.30 -12.01 7.03
N LEU A 58 -14.62 -12.26 6.99
CA LEU A 58 -15.29 -13.33 7.75
C LEU A 58 -15.93 -14.40 6.85
N GLU A 59 -15.81 -14.29 5.53
CA GLU A 59 -16.28 -15.32 4.62
C GLU A 59 -15.22 -16.41 4.45
N ASP A 60 -15.53 -17.61 4.95
CA ASP A 60 -14.73 -18.84 4.78
C ASP A 60 -14.97 -19.51 3.40
N SER A 61 -15.49 -18.77 2.43
CA SER A 61 -15.82 -19.32 1.10
C SER A 61 -14.54 -19.50 0.28
N GLU A 62 -14.31 -20.72 -0.23
CA GLU A 62 -13.23 -21.02 -1.18
C GLU A 62 -13.46 -20.39 -2.57
N ASP A 63 -14.64 -19.79 -2.81
CA ASP A 63 -14.97 -19.15 -4.07
C ASP A 63 -14.39 -17.73 -4.16
N ILE A 64 -13.47 -17.54 -5.10
CA ILE A 64 -12.97 -16.23 -5.50
C ILE A 64 -14.12 -15.47 -6.15
N TYR A 65 -14.81 -14.61 -5.39
CA TYR A 65 -15.75 -13.68 -5.99
C TYR A 65 -15.01 -12.86 -7.06
N LYS A 66 -15.50 -12.93 -8.30
CA LYS A 66 -15.27 -11.85 -9.26
C LYS A 66 -15.88 -10.61 -8.63
N ILE A 67 -15.05 -9.83 -7.95
CA ILE A 67 -15.32 -8.43 -7.70
C ILE A 67 -15.41 -7.83 -9.09
N ASP A 68 -16.63 -7.76 -9.62
CA ASP A 68 -16.95 -7.04 -10.83
C ASP A 68 -16.75 -5.56 -10.48
N SER A 69 -15.48 -5.13 -10.49
CA SER A 69 -15.10 -3.73 -10.60
C SER A 69 -15.64 -3.25 -11.94
N LYS A 70 -16.94 -2.97 -11.99
CA LYS A 70 -17.50 -2.07 -12.97
C LYS A 70 -16.73 -0.77 -12.81
N ASP A 71 -15.99 -0.46 -13.87
CA ASP A 71 -15.10 0.68 -14.08
C ASP A 71 -13.62 0.53 -13.70
N ILE A 72 -12.91 -0.47 -14.26
CA ILE A 72 -11.52 -0.23 -14.73
C ILE A 72 -11.29 -0.93 -16.08
N VAL A 73 -10.90 -0.14 -17.09
CA VAL A 73 -10.54 -0.45 -18.49
C VAL A 73 -11.72 -0.63 -19.46
N GLN A 74 -12.08 0.46 -20.14
CA GLN A 74 -12.75 0.41 -21.43
C GLN A 74 -11.90 -0.45 -22.38
N ALA A 75 -12.48 -1.53 -22.87
CA ALA A 75 -11.80 -2.54 -23.68
C ALA A 75 -11.25 -1.92 -24.98
N GLY A 76 -9.94 -1.67 -25.00
CA GLY A 76 -9.24 -1.27 -26.20
C GLY A 76 -7.85 -0.72 -25.90
N THR A 77 -6.81 -1.45 -26.29
CA THR A 77 -5.43 -0.95 -26.53
C THR A 77 -4.46 -0.74 -25.35
N GLY A 78 -4.80 -1.10 -24.11
CA GLY A 78 -3.83 -1.08 -23.00
C GLY A 78 -2.76 -2.17 -23.10
N LYS A 79 -1.47 -1.81 -23.19
CA LYS A 79 -0.33 -2.75 -23.07
C LYS A 79 -0.36 -3.45 -21.70
N LEU A 80 -0.02 -4.75 -21.65
CA LEU A 80 0.24 -5.53 -20.42
C LEU A 80 1.20 -4.85 -19.42
N SER A 81 1.96 -3.84 -19.85
CA SER A 81 2.78 -2.98 -18.98
C SER A 81 1.97 -2.11 -18.00
N GLN A 82 0.64 -2.08 -18.11
CA GLN A 82 -0.26 -1.39 -17.19
C GLN A 82 -0.91 -2.29 -16.12
N ILE A 83 -0.55 -3.58 -16.05
CA ILE A 83 -0.80 -4.41 -14.84
C ILE A 83 0.21 -4.00 -13.75
N LYS A 84 0.26 -2.71 -13.44
CA LYS A 84 1.01 -2.12 -12.33
C LYS A 84 0.09 -1.80 -11.16
N GLN A 85 -1.16 -2.25 -11.23
CA GLN A 85 -1.95 -2.53 -10.04
C GLN A 85 -1.77 -4.02 -9.77
N ILE A 86 -0.68 -4.34 -9.07
CA ILE A 86 -0.59 -5.61 -8.35
C ILE A 86 -1.78 -5.57 -7.40
N GLY A 87 -2.85 -6.24 -7.81
CA GLY A 87 -4.09 -6.31 -7.06
C GLY A 87 -3.75 -6.73 -5.64
N CYS A 88 -4.45 -6.12 -4.69
CA CYS A 88 -4.49 -6.48 -3.28
C CYS A 88 -4.42 -8.00 -3.09
N ASN A 89 -3.22 -8.55 -2.99
CA ASN A 89 -3.06 -9.92 -2.51
C ASN A 89 -3.09 -9.85 -0.98
N GLN A 90 -3.62 -10.89 -0.35
CA GLN A 90 -3.79 -10.93 1.11
C GLN A 90 -2.49 -10.59 1.86
N ALA A 91 -1.35 -11.01 1.33
CA ALA A 91 -0.03 -10.69 1.88
C ALA A 91 0.28 -9.18 1.84
N ALA A 92 0.02 -8.49 0.72
CA ALA A 92 0.25 -7.05 0.62
C ALA A 92 -0.70 -6.24 1.51
N LEU A 93 -1.96 -6.66 1.61
CA LEU A 93 -2.93 -6.05 2.51
C LEU A 93 -2.51 -6.22 3.97
N LEU A 94 -2.06 -7.42 4.37
CA LEU A 94 -1.58 -7.67 5.73
C LEU A 94 -0.44 -6.73 6.10
N GLU A 95 0.57 -6.58 5.24
CA GLU A 95 1.70 -5.69 5.49
C GLU A 95 1.27 -4.21 5.53
N HIS A 96 0.28 -3.81 4.72
CA HIS A 96 -0.30 -2.47 4.79
C HIS A 96 -1.04 -2.23 6.11
N THR A 97 -1.89 -3.16 6.53
CA THR A 97 -2.65 -3.08 7.79
C THR A 97 -1.71 -2.99 8.99
N LYS A 98 -0.62 -3.78 9.00
CA LYS A 98 0.44 -3.66 10.01
C LYS A 98 1.01 -2.24 10.07
N ARG A 99 1.43 -1.68 8.93
CA ARG A 99 1.98 -0.31 8.91
C ARG A 99 0.97 0.73 9.37
N ALA A 100 -0.30 0.61 8.95
CA ALA A 100 -1.36 1.52 9.35
C ALA A 100 -1.60 1.48 10.87
N ALA A 101 -1.68 0.27 11.46
CA ALA A 101 -1.83 0.08 12.89
C ALA A 101 -0.62 0.61 13.69
N TYR A 102 0.60 0.46 13.15
CA TYR A 102 1.80 1.03 13.76
C TYR A 102 1.74 2.56 13.80
N GLN A 103 1.38 3.21 12.69
CA GLN A 103 1.29 4.66 12.63
C GLN A 103 0.18 5.20 13.53
N SER A 104 -1.03 4.62 13.47
CA SER A 104 -2.17 5.13 14.23
C SER A 104 -2.09 4.79 15.72
N GLY A 105 -1.74 3.56 16.06
CA GLY A 105 -1.75 3.07 17.44
C GLY A 105 -0.45 3.39 18.17
N HIS A 106 0.69 3.04 17.60
CA HIS A 106 1.97 3.17 18.30
C HIS A 106 2.57 4.56 18.20
N VAL A 107 2.52 5.21 17.02
CA VAL A 107 3.09 6.55 16.85
C VAL A 107 2.11 7.63 17.31
N TRP A 108 0.93 7.70 16.69
CA TRP A 108 -0.03 8.77 17.00
C TRP A 108 -0.80 8.52 18.30
N GLY A 109 -1.14 7.27 18.61
CA GLY A 109 -1.82 6.92 19.86
C GLY A 109 -1.00 7.23 21.11
N GLN A 110 0.32 7.39 20.98
CA GLN A 110 1.23 7.76 22.06
C GLN A 110 1.73 9.21 21.96
N ALA A 111 1.14 10.06 21.09
CA ALA A 111 1.63 11.41 20.80
C ALA A 111 1.76 12.31 22.06
N VAL A 112 0.95 12.06 23.09
CA VAL A 112 0.94 12.83 24.35
C VAL A 112 1.81 12.21 25.45
N ILE A 113 2.40 11.04 25.22
CA ILE A 113 3.28 10.36 26.17
C ILE A 113 4.69 10.92 26.00
N HIS A 114 5.29 11.39 27.08
CA HIS A 114 6.62 12.01 27.08
C HIS A 114 7.74 11.05 26.64
N ASP A 115 7.64 9.78 27.02
CA ASP A 115 8.59 8.73 26.63
C ASP A 115 7.85 7.63 25.85
N GLN A 116 7.90 7.73 24.51
CA GLN A 116 7.21 6.81 23.62
C GLN A 116 8.04 5.55 23.41
N HIS A 117 7.57 4.43 23.94
CA HIS A 117 8.17 3.14 23.66
C HIS A 117 7.57 2.53 22.38
N LEU A 118 8.23 2.75 21.24
CA LEU A 118 7.81 2.20 19.95
C LEU A 118 8.33 0.78 19.76
N PRO A 119 7.48 -0.18 19.32
CA PRO A 119 7.95 -1.50 18.93
C PRO A 119 8.80 -1.42 17.65
N SER A 120 9.57 -2.47 17.36
CA SER A 120 10.43 -2.51 16.16
C SER A 120 9.60 -2.38 14.88
N PRO A 121 9.91 -1.44 13.96
CA PRO A 121 9.21 -1.33 12.67
C PRO A 121 9.23 -2.62 11.84
N GLY A 122 10.23 -3.48 12.04
CA GLY A 122 10.37 -4.76 11.34
C GLY A 122 9.16 -5.68 11.51
N ASP A 123 8.55 -5.69 12.69
CA ASP A 123 7.37 -6.51 12.99
C ASP A 123 6.08 -5.91 12.39
N TRP A 124 6.16 -4.67 11.90
CA TRP A 124 5.04 -3.86 11.48
C TRP A 124 5.08 -3.51 9.99
N GLY A 125 5.64 -4.39 9.17
CA GLY A 125 5.60 -4.29 7.72
C GLY A 125 6.61 -3.32 7.11
N TRP A 126 7.76 -3.17 7.79
CA TRP A 126 8.94 -2.49 7.28
C TRP A 126 10.10 -3.47 7.17
N VAL A 127 10.99 -3.24 6.22
CA VAL A 127 12.29 -3.95 6.12
C VAL A 127 13.39 -2.91 6.03
N LYS A 128 14.57 -3.22 6.55
CA LYS A 128 15.74 -2.37 6.31
C LYS A 128 16.30 -2.64 4.93
N GLU A 129 16.63 -1.57 4.21
CA GLU A 129 17.29 -1.70 2.91
C GLU A 129 18.66 -2.40 3.02
N ASN A 130 19.39 -2.14 4.12
CA ASN A 130 20.68 -2.76 4.49
C ASN A 130 20.79 -2.82 6.03
N ALA A 131 21.82 -3.46 6.60
CA ALA A 131 21.96 -3.64 8.07
C ALA A 131 21.77 -2.34 8.90
N ASP A 132 22.32 -1.23 8.42
CA ASP A 132 22.18 0.12 9.00
C ASP A 132 21.31 1.06 8.16
N GLY A 133 20.59 0.50 7.18
CA GLY A 133 19.80 1.24 6.21
C GLY A 133 18.49 1.78 6.78
N MET A 134 17.88 2.69 6.01
CA MET A 134 16.57 3.25 6.30
C MET A 134 15.49 2.15 6.25
N TRP A 135 14.46 2.29 7.08
CA TRP A 135 13.26 1.47 7.00
C TRP A 135 12.48 1.83 5.74
N ILE A 136 12.26 0.83 4.89
CA ILE A 136 11.44 0.93 3.68
C ILE A 136 10.19 0.04 3.82
N PRO A 137 9.06 0.40 3.19
CA PRO A 137 7.86 -0.41 3.28
C PRO A 137 8.10 -1.80 2.71
N HIS A 138 7.72 -2.81 3.50
CA HIS A 138 7.68 -4.18 3.04
C HIS A 138 6.37 -4.42 2.28
N TRP A 139 6.42 -4.48 0.95
CA TRP A 139 5.21 -4.45 0.13
C TRP A 139 4.44 -5.77 0.12
N THR A 140 5.12 -6.91 0.07
CA THR A 140 4.50 -8.24 0.09
C THR A 140 5.55 -9.30 0.39
N GLN A 141 5.15 -10.40 1.03
CA GLN A 141 5.96 -11.61 1.20
C GLN A 141 5.95 -12.51 -0.06
N LEU A 142 5.02 -12.27 -0.99
CA LEU A 142 4.90 -13.08 -2.19
C LEU A 142 5.95 -12.67 -3.23
N ALA A 143 6.50 -13.67 -3.90
CA ALA A 143 7.33 -13.43 -5.08
C ALA A 143 6.56 -12.59 -6.10
N ALA A 144 7.27 -11.75 -6.84
CA ALA A 144 6.66 -10.98 -7.92
C ALA A 144 5.83 -11.89 -8.82
N ILE A 145 4.61 -11.50 -9.14
CA ILE A 145 3.67 -12.28 -9.97
C ILE A 145 4.34 -12.72 -11.30
N ALA A 146 5.26 -11.92 -11.82
CA ALA A 146 6.06 -12.27 -13.00
C ALA A 146 6.85 -13.59 -12.86
N ALA A 147 7.28 -13.95 -11.66
CA ALA A 147 7.94 -15.23 -11.38
C ALA A 147 6.94 -16.40 -11.34
N SER A 148 5.73 -16.18 -10.84
CA SER A 148 4.69 -17.22 -10.74
C SER A 148 3.83 -17.38 -12.00
N CYS A 149 3.81 -16.37 -12.88
CA CYS A 149 2.99 -16.34 -14.09
C CYS A 149 3.82 -16.48 -15.38
N GLN A 150 4.92 -17.23 -15.33
CA GLN A 150 5.71 -17.57 -16.52
C GLN A 150 4.83 -18.18 -17.64
N GLU A 151 3.77 -18.90 -17.27
CA GLU A 151 2.77 -19.48 -18.19
C GLU A 151 1.97 -18.46 -19.01
N LEU A 152 1.93 -17.18 -18.61
CA LEU A 152 1.27 -16.10 -19.38
C LEU A 152 2.14 -15.59 -20.54
N HIS A 153 3.37 -16.10 -20.68
CA HIS A 153 4.23 -15.76 -21.82
C HIS A 153 3.67 -16.36 -23.11
N LYS A 154 3.25 -15.49 -24.03
CA LYS A 154 2.83 -15.88 -25.38
C LYS A 154 3.83 -15.50 -26.46
N CYS A 155 3.98 -16.38 -27.45
CA CYS A 155 4.67 -16.07 -28.70
C CYS A 155 3.68 -15.91 -29.86
N GLY A 156 4.12 -15.26 -30.93
CA GLY A 156 3.37 -15.10 -32.19
C GLY A 156 4.16 -15.65 -33.38
N CYS A 157 4.86 -16.76 -33.17
CA CYS A 157 5.75 -17.34 -34.17
C CYS A 157 4.95 -17.95 -35.33
N LYS A 158 5.24 -17.53 -36.57
CA LYS A 158 4.51 -17.99 -37.77
C LYS A 158 4.99 -19.33 -38.36
N LYS A 159 6.14 -19.84 -37.91
CA LYS A 159 6.78 -21.05 -38.45
C LYS A 159 7.04 -22.06 -37.34
N THR A 160 8.25 -22.02 -36.78
CA THR A 160 8.67 -22.94 -35.71
C THR A 160 9.10 -22.14 -34.49
N CYS A 161 8.73 -22.62 -33.31
CA CYS A 161 9.12 -22.03 -32.03
C CYS A 161 10.54 -22.46 -31.62
N SER A 162 11.54 -21.87 -32.26
CA SER A 162 12.96 -22.09 -31.94
C SER A 162 13.76 -20.80 -32.05
N GLY A 163 14.87 -20.69 -31.31
CA GLY A 163 15.89 -19.63 -31.39
C GLY A 163 15.39 -18.20 -31.06
N ARG A 164 14.57 -17.61 -31.94
CA ARG A 164 13.96 -16.28 -31.78
C ARG A 164 12.60 -16.28 -31.06
N CYS A 165 12.03 -17.44 -30.79
CA CYS A 165 10.78 -17.54 -30.03
C CYS A 165 10.97 -17.05 -28.59
N LYS A 166 10.04 -16.23 -28.10
CA LYS A 166 10.07 -15.71 -26.72
C LYS A 166 9.87 -16.81 -25.69
N CYS A 167 8.99 -17.78 -25.95
CA CYS A 167 8.78 -18.94 -25.08
C CYS A 167 10.06 -19.79 -25.02
N TYR A 168 10.65 -20.09 -26.18
CA TYR A 168 11.91 -20.86 -26.26
C TYR A 168 13.06 -20.19 -25.51
N LYS A 169 13.25 -18.87 -25.68
CA LYS A 169 14.28 -18.11 -24.95
C LYS A 169 14.05 -18.07 -23.44
N ALA A 170 12.78 -18.12 -23.01
CA ALA A 170 12.43 -18.20 -21.61
C ALA A 170 12.52 -19.63 -21.05
N GLY A 171 12.87 -20.63 -21.87
CA GLY A 171 12.92 -22.03 -21.45
C GLY A 171 11.53 -22.68 -21.27
N LEU A 172 10.48 -22.07 -21.81
CA LEU A 172 9.08 -22.49 -21.64
C LEU A 172 8.55 -23.18 -22.90
N THR A 173 7.67 -24.16 -22.71
CA THR A 173 6.84 -24.73 -23.79
C THR A 173 5.78 -23.72 -24.23
N CYS A 174 5.35 -23.79 -25.49
CA CYS A 174 4.28 -22.92 -25.95
C CYS A 174 2.94 -23.39 -25.38
N THR A 175 2.21 -22.45 -24.78
CA THR A 175 0.86 -22.68 -24.23
C THR A 175 -0.21 -22.29 -25.26
N THR A 176 -1.47 -22.62 -24.98
CA THR A 176 -2.64 -22.25 -25.82
C THR A 176 -2.85 -20.74 -25.96
N LEU A 177 -2.18 -19.93 -25.14
CA LEU A 177 -2.15 -18.46 -25.27
C LEU A 177 -1.26 -17.99 -26.43
N CYS A 178 -0.40 -18.84 -26.97
CA CYS A 178 0.46 -18.54 -28.10
C CYS A 178 -0.33 -18.51 -29.40
N SER A 179 0.04 -17.61 -30.31
CA SER A 179 -0.47 -17.57 -31.67
C SER A 179 0.40 -18.37 -32.64
N CYS A 180 1.31 -19.20 -32.13
CA CYS A 180 2.02 -20.17 -32.97
C CYS A 180 1.07 -21.30 -33.37
N SER A 181 1.37 -21.96 -34.48
CA SER A 181 0.75 -23.25 -34.87
C SER A 181 1.60 -24.43 -34.39
N CYS A 182 2.20 -24.25 -33.22
CA CYS A 182 2.86 -25.29 -32.44
C CYS A 182 1.88 -25.72 -31.34
#